data_AF-A0A497JUX8-F1
#
_entry.id   AF-A0A497JUX8-F1
#
_cell.length_a   1.000
_cell.length_b   1.000
_cell.length_c   1.000
_cell.angle_alpha   90.00
_cell.angle_beta   90.00
_cell.angle_gamma   90.00
#
_symmetry.space_group_name_H-M   'P 1'
#
loop_
_entity.id
_entity.type
_entity.pdbx_description
1 polymer ?
#
loop_
_entity_poly.entity_id
_entity_poly.type
_entity_poly.pdbx_seq_one_letter_code
_entity_poly.pdbx_strand_id
1 'polypeptide(L)'
;MITILFLILAMFGILRKNPLSLFLFSACALLSRQYSIFFLAGAGIYFLVKAIKNVERRRSLIMISAIFASCIPLLFLFFLWKGPSPIGFPEGEAGFHMNSLFLYILLFPVYLLPILIFRWRFIYQERKRLLFALLPASLYFFFPVTPSPFAVRWNIHTVGFFHRFLLHLLKNRWAVHCVFFLFFWAGLLLVHAMLRDIYFRMRKSIPDIPLLLDLITISFLFIMPFSYLHWEKYIIPLLPFLSIRLLFPFRVSVRWLPHE
;
A
#
# COMPACT_ATOMS: atom_id res chain seq x y z
N MET A 1 -7.37 -14.95 -2.64
CA MET A 1 -6.41 -15.26 -3.73
C MET A 1 -6.90 -14.72 -5.07
N ILE A 2 -8.17 -14.94 -5.45
CA ILE A 2 -8.73 -14.44 -6.72
C ILE A 2 -8.64 -12.91 -6.93
N THR A 3 -8.73 -12.11 -5.86
CA THR A 3 -8.52 -10.65 -5.91
C THR A 3 -7.17 -10.27 -6.52
N ILE A 4 -6.10 -11.03 -6.21
CA ILE A 4 -4.76 -10.75 -6.71
C ILE A 4 -4.73 -10.94 -8.23
N LEU A 5 -5.34 -12.01 -8.72
CA LEU A 5 -5.48 -12.26 -10.15
C LEU A 5 -6.23 -11.11 -10.84
N PHE A 6 -7.36 -10.68 -10.29
CA PHE A 6 -8.11 -9.55 -10.85
C PHE A 6 -7.33 -8.24 -10.82
N LEU A 7 -6.56 -7.96 -9.76
CA LEU A 7 -5.69 -6.78 -9.71
C LEU A 7 -4.57 -6.85 -10.75
N ILE A 8 -3.97 -8.03 -10.98
CA ILE A 8 -2.96 -8.22 -12.04
C ILE A 8 -3.58 -8.03 -13.43
N LEU A 9 -4.77 -8.59 -13.69
CA LEU A 9 -5.47 -8.41 -14.96
C LEU A 9 -5.92 -6.96 -15.17
N ALA A 10 -6.34 -6.26 -14.12
CA ALA A 10 -6.63 -4.82 -14.16
C ALA A 10 -5.37 -4.01 -14.51
N MET A 11 -4.22 -4.35 -13.92
CA MET A 11 -2.93 -3.75 -14.27
C MET A 11 -2.56 -4.04 -15.73
N PHE A 12 -2.79 -5.25 -16.24
CA PHE A 12 -2.61 -5.55 -17.66
C PHE A 12 -3.54 -4.69 -18.54
N GLY A 13 -4.77 -4.45 -18.11
CA GLY A 13 -5.68 -3.49 -18.72
C GLY A 13 -5.11 -2.07 -18.77
N ILE A 14 -4.45 -1.60 -17.71
CA ILE A 14 -3.73 -0.32 -17.67
C ILE A 14 -2.58 -0.31 -18.70
N LEU A 15 -1.74 -1.35 -18.70
CA LEU A 15 -0.57 -1.45 -19.58
C LEU A 15 -0.96 -1.53 -21.07
N ARG A 16 -1.98 -2.31 -21.39
CA ARG A 16 -2.59 -2.38 -22.74
C ARG A 16 -3.50 -1.20 -23.05
N LYS A 17 -3.69 -0.31 -22.07
CA LYS A 17 -4.54 0.87 -22.15
C LYS A 17 -5.96 0.52 -22.67
N ASN A 18 -6.51 -0.60 -22.17
CA ASN A 18 -7.83 -1.12 -22.47
C ASN A 18 -8.79 -0.78 -21.30
N PRO A 19 -9.72 0.18 -21.48
CA PRO A 19 -10.61 0.62 -20.41
C PRO A 19 -11.64 -0.44 -20.01
N LEU A 20 -12.08 -1.28 -20.95
CA LEU A 20 -13.05 -2.35 -20.67
C LEU A 20 -12.44 -3.40 -19.73
N SER A 21 -11.21 -3.85 -20.03
CA SER A 21 -10.49 -4.77 -19.15
C SER A 21 -10.24 -4.15 -17.77
N LEU A 22 -9.84 -2.88 -17.72
CA LEU A 22 -9.66 -2.19 -16.44
C LEU A 22 -10.96 -2.14 -15.63
N PHE A 23 -12.08 -1.79 -16.27
CA PHE A 23 -13.39 -1.75 -15.65
C PHE A 23 -13.79 -3.12 -15.07
N LEU A 24 -13.81 -4.16 -15.92
CA LEU A 24 -14.28 -5.49 -15.54
C LEU A 24 -13.44 -6.08 -14.40
N PHE A 25 -12.12 -6.07 -14.54
CA PHE A 25 -11.25 -6.70 -13.54
C PHE A 25 -11.16 -5.88 -12.25
N SER A 26 -11.24 -4.55 -12.31
CA SER A 26 -11.32 -3.72 -11.08
C SER A 26 -12.63 -3.96 -10.34
N ALA A 27 -13.75 -4.10 -11.06
CA ALA A 27 -15.04 -4.43 -10.46
C ALA A 27 -14.99 -5.81 -9.78
N CYS A 28 -14.47 -6.83 -10.48
CA CYS A 28 -14.30 -8.16 -9.89
C CYS A 28 -13.35 -8.14 -8.67
N ALA A 29 -12.28 -7.35 -8.69
CA ALA A 29 -11.38 -7.19 -7.55
C ALA A 29 -12.09 -6.56 -6.34
N LEU A 30 -12.86 -5.48 -6.55
CA LEU A 30 -13.66 -4.82 -5.52
C LEU A 30 -14.73 -5.72 -4.92
N LEU A 31 -15.47 -6.45 -5.77
CA LEU A 31 -16.49 -7.40 -5.34
C LEU A 31 -15.90 -8.57 -4.55
N SER A 32 -14.67 -8.98 -4.89
CA SER A 32 -13.97 -10.02 -4.14
C SER A 32 -13.45 -9.51 -2.79
N ARG A 33 -12.91 -8.29 -2.77
CA ARG A 33 -12.37 -7.61 -1.58
C ARG A 33 -12.48 -6.11 -1.74
N GLN A 34 -13.34 -5.48 -0.94
CA GLN A 34 -13.63 -4.04 -0.98
C GLN A 34 -12.39 -3.16 -0.83
N TYR A 35 -11.45 -3.57 0.03
CA TYR A 35 -10.22 -2.81 0.28
C TYR A 35 -9.31 -2.71 -0.95
N SER A 36 -9.54 -3.49 -2.02
CA SER A 36 -8.86 -3.32 -3.31
C SER A 36 -9.05 -1.93 -3.93
N ILE A 37 -9.94 -1.10 -3.37
CA ILE A 37 -10.10 0.31 -3.70
C ILE A 37 -8.78 1.10 -3.64
N PHE A 38 -7.78 0.66 -2.87
CA PHE A 38 -6.44 1.28 -2.91
C PHE A 38 -5.82 1.30 -4.30
N PHE A 39 -6.04 0.24 -5.09
CA PHE A 39 -5.51 0.13 -6.44
C PHE A 39 -6.16 1.16 -7.36
N LEU A 40 -7.48 1.29 -7.27
CA LEU A 40 -8.27 2.24 -8.04
C LEU A 40 -7.92 3.68 -7.68
N ALA A 41 -7.72 3.96 -6.38
CA ALA A 41 -7.30 5.28 -5.92
C ALA A 41 -5.92 5.66 -6.50
N GLY A 42 -4.92 4.77 -6.41
CA GLY A 42 -3.59 5.01 -6.97
C GLY A 42 -3.60 5.15 -8.49
N ALA A 43 -4.32 4.28 -9.19
CA ALA A 43 -4.48 4.35 -10.64
C ALA A 43 -5.25 5.60 -11.08
N GLY A 44 -6.28 6.00 -10.33
CA GLY A 44 -7.08 7.20 -10.57
C GLY A 44 -6.22 8.46 -10.46
N ILE A 45 -5.43 8.59 -9.39
CA ILE A 45 -4.48 9.70 -9.22
C ILE A 45 -3.47 9.69 -10.36
N TYR A 46 -2.92 8.53 -10.75
CA TYR A 46 -1.97 8.43 -11.85
C TYR A 46 -2.55 8.96 -13.18
N PHE A 47 -3.76 8.54 -13.56
CA PHE A 47 -4.39 9.03 -14.79
C PHE A 47 -4.83 10.49 -14.67
N LEU A 48 -5.22 10.96 -13.48
CA LEU A 48 -5.51 12.36 -13.23
C LEU A 48 -4.27 13.22 -13.48
N VAL A 49 -3.11 12.80 -12.96
CA VAL A 49 -1.83 13.47 -13.22
C VAL A 49 -1.52 13.51 -14.72
N LYS A 50 -1.70 12.40 -15.44
CA LYS A 50 -1.53 12.37 -16.90
C LYS A 50 -2.47 13.35 -17.62
N ALA A 51 -3.74 13.40 -17.21
CA ALA A 51 -4.73 14.29 -17.81
C ALA A 51 -4.41 15.78 -17.57
N ILE A 52 -4.04 16.15 -16.34
CA ILE A 52 -3.66 17.53 -15.97
C ILE A 52 -2.41 17.97 -16.74
N LYS A 53 -1.45 17.06 -16.92
CA LYS A 53 -0.21 17.30 -17.67
C LYS A 53 -0.40 17.22 -19.19
N ASN A 54 -1.63 17.08 -19.69
CA ASN A 54 -1.98 16.87 -21.10
C ASN A 54 -1.31 15.66 -21.78
N VAL A 55 -0.82 14.69 -21.01
CA VAL A 55 -0.24 13.44 -21.55
C VAL A 55 -1.37 12.46 -21.87
N GLU A 56 -1.67 12.29 -23.16
CA GLU A 56 -2.75 11.42 -23.65
C GLU A 56 -4.11 11.74 -23.00
N ARG A 57 -4.43 13.03 -22.80
CA ARG A 57 -5.56 13.51 -21.98
C ARG A 57 -6.86 12.75 -22.20
N ARG A 58 -7.32 12.64 -23.46
CA ARG A 58 -8.56 11.93 -23.81
C ARG A 58 -8.57 10.49 -23.29
N ARG A 59 -7.45 9.77 -23.47
CA ARG A 59 -7.32 8.38 -23.04
C ARG A 59 -7.28 8.27 -21.52
N SER A 60 -6.57 9.18 -20.86
CA SER A 60 -6.53 9.27 -19.39
C SER A 60 -7.91 9.49 -18.80
N LEU A 61 -8.73 10.38 -19.39
CA LEU A 61 -10.11 10.59 -18.97
C LEU A 61 -10.98 9.33 -19.15
N ILE A 62 -10.85 8.61 -20.26
CA ILE A 62 -11.58 7.34 -20.47
C ILE A 62 -11.18 6.29 -19.40
N MET A 63 -9.90 6.20 -19.06
CA MET A 63 -9.43 5.28 -18.01
C MET A 63 -9.97 5.68 -16.63
N ILE A 64 -10.04 6.99 -16.33
CA ILE A 64 -10.67 7.50 -15.10
C ILE A 64 -12.16 7.13 -15.06
N SER A 65 -12.90 7.31 -16.15
CA SER A 65 -14.30 6.90 -16.25
C SER A 65 -14.47 5.40 -16.00
N ALA A 66 -13.58 4.56 -16.55
CA ALA A 66 -13.60 3.12 -16.30
C ALA A 66 -13.35 2.76 -14.83
N ILE A 67 -12.44 3.48 -14.16
CA ILE A 67 -12.19 3.31 -12.71
C ILE A 67 -13.45 3.66 -11.91
N PHE A 68 -14.06 4.82 -12.14
CA PHE A 68 -15.30 5.21 -11.45
C PHE A 68 -16.44 4.24 -11.72
N ALA A 69 -16.63 3.83 -12.97
CA ALA A 69 -17.64 2.85 -13.34
C ALA A 69 -17.44 1.52 -12.61
N SER A 70 -16.19 1.09 -12.39
CA SER A 70 -15.90 -0.18 -11.71
C SER A 70 -16.32 -0.20 -10.24
N CYS A 71 -16.58 0.96 -9.62
CA CYS A 71 -17.13 1.06 -8.28
C CYS A 71 -18.66 0.83 -8.23
N ILE A 72 -19.37 0.95 -9.36
CA ILE A 72 -20.84 0.85 -9.41
C ILE A 72 -21.35 -0.47 -8.84
N PRO A 73 -20.80 -1.65 -9.19
CA PRO A 73 -21.26 -2.92 -8.63
C PRO A 73 -21.12 -2.99 -7.10
N LEU A 74 -20.05 -2.39 -6.54
CA LEU A 74 -19.87 -2.35 -5.09
C LEU A 74 -20.85 -1.37 -4.42
N LEU A 75 -21.11 -0.21 -5.03
CA LEU A 75 -22.11 0.74 -4.54
C LEU A 75 -23.52 0.14 -4.54
N PHE A 76 -23.84 -0.66 -5.56
CA PHE A 76 -25.10 -1.42 -5.60
C PHE A 76 -25.19 -2.41 -4.43
N LEU A 77 -24.10 -3.10 -4.09
CA LEU A 77 -24.07 -3.96 -2.89
C LEU A 77 -24.23 -3.15 -1.60
N PHE A 78 -23.64 -1.96 -1.49
CA PHE A 78 -23.82 -1.12 -0.32
C PHE A 78 -25.29 -0.71 -0.13
N PHE A 79 -25.99 -0.43 -1.22
CA PHE A 79 -27.43 -0.19 -1.19
C PHE A 79 -28.20 -1.42 -0.72
N LEU A 80 -27.90 -2.61 -1.27
CA LEU A 80 -28.56 -3.86 -0.86
C LEU A 80 -28.29 -4.22 0.60
N TRP A 81 -27.08 -3.98 1.10
CA TRP A 81 -26.71 -4.20 2.51
C TRP A 81 -27.21 -3.12 3.45
N LYS A 82 -27.79 -2.03 2.94
CA LYS A 82 -28.14 -0.83 3.71
C LYS A 82 -26.93 -0.28 4.49
N GLY A 83 -25.73 -0.40 3.92
CA GLY A 83 -24.48 0.00 4.56
C GLY A 83 -23.23 -0.49 3.82
N PRO A 84 -22.02 -0.04 4.22
CA PRO A 84 -20.75 -0.38 3.56
C PRO A 84 -20.30 -1.84 3.79
N SER A 85 -21.00 -2.58 4.65
CA SER A 85 -20.67 -3.93 5.09
C SER A 85 -21.96 -4.71 5.28
N PRO A 86 -22.01 -6.00 4.89
CA PRO A 86 -23.20 -6.85 5.09
C PRO A 86 -23.53 -7.08 6.57
N ILE A 87 -22.54 -6.94 7.47
CA ILE A 87 -22.69 -7.14 8.92
C ILE A 87 -22.88 -5.78 9.64
N GLY A 88 -22.98 -4.67 8.88
CA GLY A 88 -22.93 -3.32 9.43
C GLY A 88 -21.51 -2.87 9.78
N PHE A 89 -21.37 -1.61 10.19
CA PHE A 89 -20.09 -1.08 10.68
C PHE A 89 -20.12 -1.10 12.22
N PRO A 90 -19.11 -1.68 12.89
CA PRO A 90 -19.07 -1.69 14.34
C PRO A 90 -19.00 -0.26 14.88
N GLU A 91 -19.93 0.07 15.78
CA GLU A 91 -20.01 1.38 16.43
C GLU A 91 -18.69 1.71 17.15
N GLY A 92 -18.23 2.96 17.02
CA GLY A 92 -17.01 3.45 17.68
C GLY A 92 -15.68 3.01 17.06
N GLU A 93 -15.67 2.19 16.01
CA GLU A 93 -14.43 1.79 15.30
C GLU A 93 -14.26 2.45 13.92
N ALA A 94 -15.15 3.39 13.59
CA ALA A 94 -15.02 4.25 12.41
C ALA A 94 -13.96 5.33 12.67
N GLY A 95 -12.81 5.22 12.01
CA GLY A 95 -11.75 6.21 12.15
C GLY A 95 -10.43 5.75 11.56
N PHE A 96 -9.47 6.67 11.55
CA PHE A 96 -8.11 6.37 11.14
C PHE A 96 -7.33 5.75 12.30
N HIS A 97 -6.85 4.52 12.12
CA HIS A 97 -6.13 3.77 13.13
C HIS A 97 -4.62 3.87 12.92
N MET A 98 -3.92 4.65 13.74
CA MET A 98 -2.47 4.86 13.60
C MET A 98 -1.67 3.56 13.73
N ASN A 99 -2.08 2.67 14.64
CA ASN A 99 -1.45 1.35 14.81
C ASN A 99 -1.51 0.52 13.53
N SER A 100 -2.60 0.64 12.76
CA SER A 100 -2.77 0.00 11.45
C SER A 100 -1.79 0.56 10.42
N LEU A 101 -1.62 1.89 10.36
CA LEU A 101 -0.63 2.50 9.48
C LEU A 101 0.77 1.95 9.78
N PHE A 102 1.14 1.90 11.06
CA PHE A 102 2.46 1.44 11.48
C PHE A 102 2.66 -0.04 11.19
N LEU A 103 1.60 -0.85 11.39
CA LEU A 103 1.57 -2.24 10.95
C LEU A 103 1.86 -2.34 9.46
N TYR A 104 1.17 -1.61 8.60
CA TYR A 104 1.39 -1.75 7.16
C TYR A 104 2.76 -1.26 6.70
N ILE A 105 3.31 -0.21 7.33
CA ILE A 105 4.67 0.26 7.05
C ILE A 105 5.72 -0.78 7.47
N LEU A 106 5.60 -1.39 8.65
CA LEU A 106 6.57 -2.39 9.12
C LEU A 106 6.53 -3.66 8.27
N LEU A 107 5.38 -4.01 7.71
CA LEU A 107 5.23 -5.22 6.90
C LEU A 107 5.93 -5.11 5.54
N PHE A 108 6.24 -3.90 5.06
CA PHE A 108 6.98 -3.73 3.82
C PHE A 108 8.34 -4.44 3.88
N PRO A 109 9.24 -4.12 4.83
CA PRO A 109 10.51 -4.82 4.92
C PRO A 109 10.41 -6.27 5.36
N VAL A 110 9.36 -6.67 6.09
CA VAL A 110 9.14 -8.07 6.46
C VAL A 110 8.89 -8.92 5.21
N TYR A 111 7.93 -8.54 4.37
CA TYR A 111 7.56 -9.33 3.19
C TYR A 111 8.50 -9.14 1.99
N LEU A 112 9.28 -8.07 1.97
CA LEU A 112 10.21 -7.76 0.87
C LEU A 112 11.67 -7.96 1.25
N LEU A 113 11.95 -8.58 2.40
CA LEU A 113 13.29 -8.77 2.93
C LEU A 113 14.28 -9.29 1.86
N PRO A 114 13.95 -10.33 1.06
CA PRO A 114 14.87 -10.82 0.04
C PRO A 114 15.23 -9.74 -1.00
N ILE A 115 14.24 -8.99 -1.48
CA ILE A 115 14.43 -7.95 -2.50
C ILE A 115 15.20 -6.76 -1.91
N LEU A 116 14.91 -6.39 -0.67
CA LEU A 116 15.56 -5.27 0.00
C LEU A 116 17.03 -5.54 0.32
N ILE A 117 17.41 -6.79 0.58
CA ILE A 117 18.83 -7.15 0.74
C ILE A 117 19.61 -6.82 -0.55
N PHE A 118 19.08 -7.20 -1.72
CA PHE A 118 19.71 -6.87 -3.01
C PHE A 118 19.68 -5.37 -3.34
N ARG A 119 18.65 -4.65 -2.87
CA ARG A 119 18.47 -3.21 -3.15
C ARG A 119 18.94 -2.31 -2.01
N TRP A 120 19.66 -2.87 -1.03
CA TRP A 120 19.99 -2.20 0.22
C TRP A 120 20.65 -0.83 0.01
N ARG A 121 21.67 -0.79 -0.87
CA ARG A 121 22.47 0.41 -1.14
C ARG A 121 21.64 1.59 -1.65
N PHE A 122 20.56 1.34 -2.38
CA PHE A 122 19.74 2.40 -2.97
C PHE A 122 18.79 3.05 -1.94
N ILE A 123 18.40 2.30 -0.92
CA ILE A 123 17.38 2.72 0.06
C ILE A 123 18.04 3.14 1.39
N TYR A 124 18.97 2.34 1.90
CA TYR A 124 19.46 2.39 3.29
C TYR A 124 20.88 2.97 3.46
N GLN A 125 21.58 3.36 2.39
CA GLN A 125 23.00 3.76 2.49
C GLN A 125 23.22 5.16 3.08
N GLU A 126 22.27 6.09 2.93
CA GLU A 126 22.47 7.47 3.34
C GLU A 126 22.25 7.66 4.85
N ARG A 127 23.35 7.77 5.62
CA ARG A 127 23.33 7.91 7.09
C ARG A 127 22.43 9.04 7.59
N LYS A 128 22.38 10.17 6.89
CA LYS A 128 21.49 11.28 7.24
C LYS A 128 20.03 10.84 7.21
N ARG A 129 19.60 10.17 6.13
CA ARG A 129 18.23 9.64 6.01
C ARG A 129 17.92 8.62 7.10
N LEU A 130 18.86 7.72 7.43
CA LEU A 130 18.73 6.77 8.53
C LEU A 130 18.40 7.49 9.85
N LEU A 131 19.23 8.47 10.22
CA LEU A 131 19.06 9.23 11.46
C LEU A 131 17.77 10.06 11.45
N PHE A 132 17.47 10.76 10.34
CA PHE A 132 16.25 11.55 10.22
C PHE A 132 14.99 10.69 10.32
N ALA A 133 15.03 9.44 9.86
CA ALA A 133 13.89 8.52 9.98
C ALA A 133 13.66 8.01 11.41
N LEU A 134 14.63 8.15 12.33
CA LEU A 134 14.42 7.77 13.74
C LEU A 134 13.40 8.68 14.44
N LEU A 135 13.34 9.96 14.07
CA LEU A 135 12.40 10.92 14.65
C LEU A 135 10.93 10.54 14.38
N PRO A 136 10.48 10.30 13.14
CA PRO A 136 9.14 9.76 12.92
C PRO A 136 9.00 8.31 13.41
N ALA A 137 10.09 7.52 13.45
CA ALA A 137 10.02 6.15 13.98
C ALA A 137 9.70 6.12 15.48
N SER A 138 10.14 7.11 16.27
CA SER A 138 9.86 7.16 17.71
C SER A 138 8.37 7.30 18.02
N LEU A 139 7.55 7.76 17.06
CA LEU A 139 6.09 7.76 17.20
C LEU A 139 5.54 6.34 17.44
N TYR A 140 6.26 5.29 17.04
CA TYR A 140 5.92 3.90 17.30
C TYR A 140 5.61 3.62 18.77
N PHE A 141 6.33 4.25 19.70
CA PHE A 141 6.12 4.01 21.13
C PHE A 141 4.78 4.57 21.65
N PHE A 142 4.19 5.53 20.95
CA PHE A 142 2.85 6.06 21.26
C PHE A 142 1.74 5.22 20.60
N PHE A 143 2.04 4.62 19.45
CA PHE A 143 1.08 3.84 18.66
C PHE A 143 1.65 2.46 18.31
N PRO A 144 1.95 1.62 19.31
CA PRO A 144 2.58 0.33 19.07
C PRO A 144 1.64 -0.59 18.29
N VAL A 145 2.25 -1.51 17.54
CA VAL A 145 1.49 -2.48 16.77
C VAL A 145 0.86 -3.51 17.71
N THR A 146 -0.46 -3.49 17.76
CA THR A 146 -1.30 -4.34 18.61
C THR A 146 -2.47 -4.89 17.80
N PRO A 147 -3.07 -6.04 18.18
CA PRO A 147 -4.33 -6.51 17.57
C PRO A 147 -5.45 -5.46 17.72
N SER A 148 -6.42 -5.44 16.80
CA SER A 148 -7.51 -4.45 16.88
C SER A 148 -8.43 -4.78 18.05
N PRO A 149 -9.10 -3.79 18.65
CA PRO A 149 -10.07 -4.04 19.71
C PRO A 149 -11.12 -5.08 19.30
N PHE A 150 -11.62 -5.00 18.06
CA PHE A 150 -12.48 -6.04 17.49
C PHE A 150 -11.84 -7.42 17.51
N ALA A 151 -10.59 -7.58 17.04
CA ALA A 151 -9.93 -8.90 17.04
C ALA A 151 -9.77 -9.46 18.46
N VAL A 152 -9.45 -8.60 19.44
CA VAL A 152 -9.32 -9.00 20.85
C VAL A 152 -10.65 -9.50 21.41
N ARG A 153 -11.78 -8.86 21.06
CA ARG A 153 -13.12 -9.33 21.45
C ARG A 153 -13.46 -10.73 20.92
N TRP A 154 -12.81 -11.15 19.84
CA TRP A 154 -12.91 -12.49 19.26
C TRP A 154 -11.77 -13.43 19.68
N ASN A 155 -11.10 -13.16 20.81
CA ASN A 155 -9.96 -13.95 21.34
C ASN A 155 -8.75 -14.06 20.38
N ILE A 156 -8.55 -13.07 19.50
CA ILE A 156 -7.40 -13.00 18.60
C ILE A 156 -6.42 -11.95 19.13
N HIS A 157 -5.30 -12.42 19.68
CA HIS A 157 -4.28 -11.57 20.33
C HIS A 157 -3.08 -11.22 19.44
N THR A 158 -3.13 -11.54 18.15
CA THR A 158 -2.03 -11.32 17.20
C THR A 158 -2.53 -10.71 15.89
N VAL A 159 -1.73 -9.87 15.24
CA VAL A 159 -2.09 -9.22 13.97
C VAL A 159 -1.88 -10.11 12.73
N GLY A 160 -1.16 -11.22 12.88
CA GLY A 160 -0.97 -12.22 11.84
C GLY A 160 0.12 -13.25 12.17
N PHE A 161 0.67 -13.88 11.12
CA PHE A 161 1.62 -14.97 11.24
C PHE A 161 3.01 -14.48 11.65
N PHE A 162 3.46 -13.31 11.18
CA PHE A 162 4.76 -12.76 11.57
C PHE A 162 4.77 -12.42 13.06
N HIS A 163 3.71 -11.78 13.57
CA HIS A 163 3.56 -11.54 15.01
C HIS A 163 3.56 -12.85 15.81
N ARG A 164 2.79 -13.86 15.38
CA ARG A 164 2.78 -15.19 16.04
C ARG A 164 4.17 -15.84 16.04
N PHE A 165 4.87 -15.79 14.92
CA PHE A 165 6.22 -16.32 14.77
C PHE A 165 7.20 -15.66 15.76
N LEU A 166 7.19 -14.32 15.85
CA LEU A 166 8.06 -13.61 16.79
C LEU A 166 7.74 -13.92 18.26
N LEU A 167 6.45 -14.00 18.63
CA LEU A 167 6.05 -14.39 19.98
C LEU A 167 6.53 -15.81 20.33
N HIS A 168 6.44 -16.74 19.38
CA HIS A 168 6.92 -18.10 19.56
C HIS A 168 8.45 -18.17 19.70
N LEU A 169 9.17 -17.44 18.87
CA LEU A 169 10.63 -17.43 18.82
C LEU A 169 11.25 -16.72 20.03
N LEU A 170 10.78 -15.51 20.35
CA LEU A 170 11.41 -14.65 21.36
C LEU A 170 10.85 -14.88 22.76
N LYS A 171 9.61 -15.40 22.88
CA LYS A 171 8.89 -15.62 24.15
C LYS A 171 8.80 -14.39 25.08
N ASN A 172 9.15 -13.20 24.57
CA ASN A 172 9.19 -11.95 25.32
C ASN A 172 8.55 -10.82 24.50
N ARG A 173 7.47 -10.22 25.03
CA ARG A 173 6.71 -9.16 24.35
C ARG A 173 7.55 -7.91 24.08
N TRP A 174 8.45 -7.54 24.98
CA TRP A 174 9.34 -6.39 24.78
C TRP A 174 10.28 -6.60 23.60
N ALA A 175 10.86 -7.80 23.50
CA ALA A 175 11.72 -8.16 22.37
C ALA A 175 10.96 -8.11 21.03
N VAL A 176 9.69 -8.54 21.00
CA VAL A 176 8.83 -8.41 19.81
C VAL A 176 8.66 -6.95 19.40
N HIS A 177 8.41 -6.05 20.36
CA HIS A 177 8.27 -4.62 20.07
C HIS A 177 9.58 -3.97 19.59
N CYS A 178 10.74 -4.41 20.10
CA CYS A 178 12.03 -3.99 19.56
C CYS A 178 12.18 -4.39 18.09
N VAL A 179 11.82 -5.63 17.74
CA VAL A 179 11.85 -6.10 16.35
C VAL A 179 10.87 -5.31 15.48
N PHE A 180 9.64 -5.10 15.93
CA PHE A 180 8.66 -4.28 15.21
C PHE A 180 9.11 -2.85 15.00
N PHE A 181 9.75 -2.22 16.00
CA PHE A 181 10.33 -0.88 15.85
C PHE A 181 11.40 -0.84 14.75
N LEU A 182 12.31 -1.82 14.72
CA LEU A 182 13.36 -1.90 13.70
C LEU A 182 12.77 -2.07 12.28
N PHE A 183 11.79 -2.95 12.12
CA PHE A 183 11.10 -3.13 10.83
C PHE A 183 10.27 -1.89 10.46
N PHE A 184 9.62 -1.23 11.41
CA PHE A 184 8.89 0.00 11.17
C PHE A 184 9.83 1.13 10.69
N TRP A 185 10.97 1.30 11.36
CA TRP A 185 11.99 2.26 10.94
C TRP A 185 12.54 1.95 9.54
N ALA A 186 12.84 0.68 9.25
CA ALA A 186 13.24 0.24 7.91
C ALA A 186 12.15 0.48 6.85
N GLY A 187 10.88 0.33 7.22
CA GLY A 187 9.72 0.60 6.37
C GLY A 187 9.54 2.09 6.09
N LEU A 188 9.72 2.95 7.09
CA LEU A 188 9.66 4.41 6.94
C LEU A 188 10.67 4.92 5.92
N LEU A 189 11.88 4.36 5.91
CA LEU A 189 12.91 4.71 4.93
C LEU A 189 12.49 4.36 3.51
N LEU A 190 11.85 3.21 3.31
CA LEU A 190 11.30 2.82 2.02
C LEU A 190 10.15 3.75 1.60
N VAL A 191 9.20 4.02 2.49
CA VAL A 191 8.09 4.95 2.23
C VAL A 191 8.62 6.34 1.86
N HIS A 192 9.61 6.84 2.59
CA HIS A 192 10.27 8.10 2.30
C HIS A 192 10.90 8.09 0.90
N ALA A 193 11.60 7.01 0.53
CA ALA A 193 12.18 6.88 -0.81
C ALA A 193 11.11 6.91 -1.91
N MET A 194 9.97 6.26 -1.70
CA MET A 194 8.82 6.27 -2.63
C MET A 194 8.19 7.66 -2.74
N LEU A 195 7.91 8.33 -1.63
CA LEU A 195 7.36 9.70 -1.61
C LEU A 195 8.27 10.69 -2.35
N ARG A 196 9.59 10.57 -2.16
CA ARG A 196 10.57 11.40 -2.84
C ARG A 196 10.59 11.13 -4.35
N ASP A 197 10.46 9.87 -4.77
CA ASP A 197 10.40 9.48 -6.19
C ASP A 197 9.10 9.96 -6.85
N ILE A 198 7.96 9.84 -6.17
CA ILE A 198 6.68 10.42 -6.59
C ILE A 198 6.84 11.92 -6.82
N TYR A 199 7.33 12.66 -5.82
CA TYR A 199 7.51 14.11 -5.91
C TYR A 199 8.37 14.49 -7.11
N PHE A 200 9.51 13.81 -7.30
CA PHE A 200 10.42 14.06 -8.42
C PHE A 200 9.74 13.81 -9.77
N ARG A 201 9.08 12.66 -9.95
CA ARG A 201 8.42 12.28 -11.21
C ARG A 201 7.23 13.18 -11.55
N MET A 202 6.44 13.55 -10.55
CA MET A 202 5.34 14.50 -10.72
C MET A 202 5.85 15.88 -11.13
N ARG A 203 6.93 16.37 -10.51
CA ARG A 203 7.56 17.65 -10.86
C ARG A 203 8.13 17.63 -12.27
N LYS A 204 8.81 16.54 -12.65
CA LYS A 204 9.42 16.36 -13.98
C LYS A 204 8.44 15.91 -15.07
N SER A 205 7.15 15.76 -14.76
CA SER A 205 6.13 15.33 -15.72
C SER A 205 6.44 13.98 -16.38
N ILE A 206 6.94 13.01 -15.60
CA ILE A 206 7.29 11.66 -16.07
C ILE A 206 6.24 10.68 -15.54
N PRO A 207 5.07 10.52 -16.19
CA PRO A 207 4.05 9.57 -15.76
C PRO A 207 4.37 8.16 -16.28
N ASP A 208 5.35 7.51 -15.65
CA ASP A 208 5.76 6.15 -15.97
C ASP A 208 5.24 5.11 -14.96
N ILE A 209 5.47 3.82 -15.25
CA ILE A 209 4.99 2.71 -14.42
C ILE A 209 5.46 2.78 -12.96
N PRO A 210 6.72 3.15 -12.64
CA PRO A 210 7.12 3.40 -11.26
C PRO A 210 6.22 4.39 -10.52
N LEU A 211 5.81 5.50 -11.14
CA LEU A 211 4.89 6.46 -10.52
C LEU A 211 3.54 5.81 -10.19
N LEU A 212 2.98 5.03 -11.12
CA LEU A 212 1.73 4.29 -10.88
C LEU A 212 1.85 3.34 -9.69
N LEU A 213 2.92 2.55 -9.64
CA LEU A 213 3.15 1.58 -8.57
C LEU A 213 3.38 2.26 -7.20
N ASP A 214 4.09 3.40 -7.20
CA ASP A 214 4.27 4.20 -5.99
C ASP A 214 2.94 4.77 -5.50
N LEU A 215 2.12 5.32 -6.39
CA LEU A 215 0.80 5.86 -6.05
C LEU A 215 -0.14 4.77 -5.52
N ILE A 216 -0.17 3.58 -6.12
CA ILE A 216 -0.92 2.42 -5.61
C ILE A 216 -0.47 2.08 -4.17
N THR A 217 0.83 2.06 -3.93
CA THR A 217 1.39 1.74 -2.60
C THR A 217 1.06 2.80 -1.56
N ILE A 218 1.20 4.07 -1.90
CA ILE A 218 0.86 5.16 -0.99
C ILE A 218 -0.65 5.23 -0.74
N SER A 219 -1.48 5.01 -1.77
CA SER A 219 -2.94 4.89 -1.60
C SER A 219 -3.31 3.74 -0.65
N PHE A 220 -2.61 2.61 -0.69
CA PHE A 220 -2.80 1.52 0.27
C PHE A 220 -2.54 1.97 1.71
N LEU A 221 -1.42 2.67 1.95
CA LEU A 221 -1.08 3.19 3.28
C LEU A 221 -2.08 4.24 3.78
N PHE A 222 -2.73 4.99 2.89
CA PHE A 222 -3.77 5.95 3.30
C PHE A 222 -5.12 5.29 3.57
N ILE A 223 -5.50 4.27 2.81
CA ILE A 223 -6.85 3.68 2.87
C ILE A 223 -6.94 2.60 3.96
N MET A 224 -5.94 1.72 4.06
CA MET A 224 -6.01 0.59 4.97
C MET A 224 -6.13 0.92 6.46
N PRO A 225 -5.59 2.05 6.96
CA PRO A 225 -5.80 2.46 8.34
C PRO A 225 -7.25 2.79 8.70
N PHE A 226 -8.16 2.94 7.74
CA PHE A 226 -9.59 3.10 8.00
C PHE A 226 -10.32 1.76 8.24
N SER A 227 -9.61 0.62 8.12
CA SER A 227 -10.21 -0.68 8.40
C SER A 227 -10.31 -0.93 9.91
N TYR A 228 -11.49 -1.35 10.38
CA TYR A 228 -11.74 -1.75 11.77
C TYR A 228 -10.94 -3.00 12.20
N LEU A 229 -10.51 -3.81 11.22
CA LEU A 229 -9.56 -4.89 11.41
C LEU A 229 -8.23 -4.49 10.77
N HIS A 230 -7.14 -4.68 11.49
CA HIS A 230 -5.79 -4.57 10.93
C HIS A 230 -5.07 -5.91 10.99
N TRP A 231 -4.91 -6.51 9.82
CA TRP A 231 -4.36 -7.85 9.66
C TRP A 231 -3.19 -7.82 8.68
N GLU A 232 -2.15 -8.59 8.98
CA GLU A 232 -0.98 -8.71 8.10
C GLU A 232 -1.39 -9.14 6.68
N LYS A 233 -2.37 -10.03 6.55
CA LYS A 233 -2.83 -10.56 5.25
C LYS A 233 -3.34 -9.48 4.29
N TYR A 234 -3.71 -8.29 4.77
CA TYR A 234 -4.20 -7.23 3.90
C TYR A 234 -3.13 -6.61 3.01
N ILE A 235 -1.85 -6.76 3.35
CA ILE A 235 -0.76 -6.36 2.45
C ILE A 235 -0.60 -7.28 1.24
N ILE A 236 -1.07 -8.53 1.33
CA ILE A 236 -0.80 -9.57 0.32
C ILE A 236 -1.20 -9.11 -1.10
N PRO A 237 -2.37 -8.48 -1.33
CA PRO A 237 -2.74 -8.00 -2.67
C PRO A 237 -1.89 -6.85 -3.20
N LEU A 238 -1.18 -6.11 -2.33
CA LEU A 238 -0.23 -5.08 -2.73
C LEU A 238 1.13 -5.67 -3.12
N LEU A 239 1.54 -6.81 -2.53
CA LEU A 239 2.88 -7.37 -2.67
C LEU A 239 3.38 -7.52 -4.13
N PRO A 240 2.58 -7.98 -5.11
CA PRO A 240 3.05 -8.08 -6.49
C PRO A 240 3.50 -6.72 -7.05
N PHE A 241 2.72 -5.67 -6.81
CA PHE A 241 3.00 -4.30 -7.28
C PHE A 241 4.24 -3.73 -6.60
N LEU A 242 4.33 -3.91 -5.29
CA LEU A 242 5.45 -3.41 -4.50
C LEU A 242 6.76 -4.16 -4.83
N SER A 243 6.68 -5.48 -5.09
CA SER A 243 7.82 -6.29 -5.51
C SER A 243 8.34 -5.85 -6.88
N ILE A 244 7.44 -5.68 -7.86
CA ILE A 244 7.79 -5.15 -9.19
C ILE A 244 8.41 -3.75 -9.06
N ARG A 245 7.83 -2.89 -8.20
CA ARG A 245 8.31 -1.52 -8.01
C ARG A 245 9.77 -1.45 -7.56
N LEU A 246 10.18 -2.35 -6.67
CA LEU A 246 11.55 -2.40 -6.14
C LEU A 246 12.58 -2.83 -7.19
N LEU A 247 12.17 -3.47 -8.29
CA LEU A 247 13.03 -3.79 -9.42
C LEU A 247 13.41 -2.53 -10.22
N PHE A 248 12.58 -1.48 -10.19
CA PHE A 248 12.88 -0.21 -10.84
C PHE A 248 13.83 0.66 -9.99
N PRO A 249 14.74 1.43 -10.62
CA PRO A 249 15.58 2.37 -9.89
C PRO A 249 14.78 3.56 -9.34
N PHE A 250 15.08 3.95 -8.10
CA PHE A 250 14.62 5.20 -7.51
C PHE A 250 15.45 6.35 -8.12
N ARG A 251 14.83 7.26 -8.87
CA ARG A 251 15.56 8.30 -9.63
C ARG A 251 16.30 9.28 -8.72
N VAL A 252 15.84 9.44 -7.49
CA VAL A 252 16.47 10.35 -6.54
C VAL A 252 17.69 9.71 -5.84
N SER A 253 17.94 8.40 -6.02
CA SER A 253 19.16 7.72 -5.55
C SER A 253 20.33 7.82 -6.52
N VAL A 254 20.09 8.33 -7.74
CA VAL A 254 21.12 8.47 -8.78
C VAL A 254 21.92 9.76 -8.55
N ARG A 255 22.83 9.70 -7.55
CA ARG A 255 24.08 10.48 -7.58
C ARG A 255 25.26 9.64 -8.11
N TRP A 256 25.00 8.40 -8.53
CA TRP A 256 26.02 7.37 -8.79
C TRP A 256 25.84 6.59 -10.09
N LEU A 257 25.17 7.15 -11.10
CA LEU A 257 25.45 6.69 -12.47
C LEU A 257 26.46 7.68 -13.03
N PRO A 258 27.72 7.26 -13.29
CA PRO A 258 28.55 8.02 -14.21
C PRO A 258 27.75 8.15 -15.50
N HIS A 259 27.79 9.35 -16.08
CA HIS A 259 27.39 9.53 -17.46
C HIS A 259 28.26 8.61 -18.31
N GLU A 260 27.69 7.51 -18.76
CA GLU A 260 28.09 6.83 -20.00
C GLU A 260 27.04 7.16 -21.05
#